data_AF-A0A9E4BHR3-F1
#
_entry.id   AF-A0A9E4BHR3-F1
#
_cell.length_a   1.000
_cell.length_b   1.000
_cell.length_c   1.000
_cell.angle_alpha   90.00
_cell.angle_beta   90.00
_cell.angle_gamma   90.00
#
_symmetry.space_group_name_H-M   'P 1'
#
loop_
_entity.id
_entity.type
_entity.pdbx_description
1 polymer ?
#
loop_
_entity_poly.entity_id
_entity_poly.type
_entity_poly.pdbx_seq_one_letter_code
_entity_poly.pdbx_strand_id
1 'polypeptide(L)' 'MNAHRVETVIRQDRTVVIKDLPFREGEPVEVLIFSCSSPSAQGGNSSEKDRYPLRGTPIKYLDPTEPVADGDWGVSQ' A
#
# COMPACT_ATOMS: atom_id res chain seq x y z
N MET A 1 21.78 -10.04 -0.61
CA MET A 1 21.29 -9.33 -1.80
C MET A 1 21.30 -7.85 -1.47
N ASN A 2 22.18 -7.06 -2.09
CA ASN A 2 22.21 -5.60 -1.92
C ASN A 2 21.39 -4.99 -3.06
N ALA A 3 20.32 -4.27 -2.74
CA ALA A 3 19.42 -3.69 -3.73
C ALA A 3 19.55 -2.16 -3.71
N HIS A 4 19.79 -1.56 -4.87
CA HIS A 4 19.73 -0.12 -5.06
C HIS A 4 18.43 0.22 -5.77
N ARG A 5 17.59 1.08 -5.17
CA ARG A 5 16.26 1.43 -5.70
C ARG A 5 16.25 2.87 -6.20
N VAL A 6 15.87 3.04 -7.46
CA VAL A 6 15.65 4.34 -8.11
C VAL A 6 14.17 4.42 -8.51
N GLU A 7 13.46 5.45 -8.06
CA GLU A 7 12.10 5.74 -8.51
C GLU A 7 12.16 6.80 -9.61
N THR A 8 11.55 6.52 -10.76
CA THR A 8 11.50 7.46 -11.89
C THR A 8 10.24 7.23 -12.71
N VAL A 9 9.88 8.22 -13.54
CA VAL A 9 8.72 8.18 -14.43
C VAL A 9 9.19 7.93 -15.86
N ILE A 10 8.54 7.00 -16.55
CA ILE A 10 8.78 6.72 -17.96
C ILE A 10 8.42 7.98 -18.79
N ARG A 11 9.37 8.48 -19.57
CA ARG A 11 9.19 9.65 -20.45
C ARG A 11 8.51 9.25 -21.77
N GLN A 12 8.14 10.23 -22.59
CA GLN A 12 7.40 10.01 -23.85
C GLN A 12 8.08 9.02 -24.81
N ASP A 13 9.41 8.97 -24.81
CA ASP A 13 10.22 8.05 -25.60
C ASP A 13 10.25 6.61 -25.05
N ARG A 14 9.50 6.34 -23.98
CA ARG A 14 9.41 5.05 -23.28
C ARG A 14 10.77 4.54 -22.78
N THR A 15 11.71 5.45 -22.53
CA THR A 15 13.06 5.11 -22.08
C THR A 15 13.24 5.43 -20.59
N VAL A 16 14.00 4.58 -19.90
CA VAL A 16 14.47 4.79 -18.52
C VAL A 16 15.99 4.85 -18.53
N VAL A 17 16.56 5.95 -18.05
CA VAL A 17 18.01 6.14 -17.92
C VAL A 17 18.35 6.20 -16.44
N ILE A 18 19.11 5.22 -15.97
CA ILE A 18 19.65 5.16 -14.61
C ILE A 18 21.10 5.64 -14.67
N LYS A 19 21.46 6.64 -13.87
CA LYS A 19 22.81 7.23 -13.82
C LYS A 19 23.44 6.99 -12.44
N ASP A 20 24.76 7.05 -12.39
CA ASP A 20 25.55 7.05 -11.15
C ASP A 20 25.28 5.83 -10.24
N LEU A 21 25.18 4.65 -10.85
CA LEU A 21 25.01 3.40 -10.11
C LEU A 21 26.22 3.11 -9.21
N PRO A 22 26.03 2.65 -7.97
CA PRO A 22 27.11 2.35 -7.02
C PRO A 22 27.75 0.98 -7.29
N PHE A 23 27.92 0.59 -8.55
CA PHE A 23 28.53 -0.67 -8.98
C PHE A 23 29.83 -0.40 -9.74
N ARG A 24 30.74 -1.39 -9.74
CA ARG A 24 32.02 -1.27 -10.45
C ARG A 24 31.87 -1.61 -11.92
N GLU A 25 32.82 -1.16 -12.73
CA GLU A 25 32.91 -1.57 -14.12
C GLU A 25 33.05 -3.09 -14.24
N GLY A 26 32.28 -3.70 -15.16
CA GLY A 26 32.26 -5.14 -15.40
C GLY A 26 31.47 -5.96 -14.37
N GLU A 27 30.89 -5.33 -13.35
CA GLU A 27 30.06 -6.02 -12.37
C GLU A 27 28.69 -6.40 -12.98
N PRO A 28 28.28 -7.68 -12.93
CA PRO A 28 26.98 -8.10 -13.45
C PRO A 28 25.85 -7.57 -12.57
N VAL A 29 24.83 -6.97 -13.19
CA VAL A 29 23.65 -6.42 -12.51
C VAL A 29 22.36 -6.95 -13.11
N GLU A 30 21.35 -7.14 -12.27
CA GLU A 30 19.97 -7.48 -12.68
C GLU A 30 19.08 -6.26 -12.48
N VAL A 31 18.24 -5.96 -13.47
CA VAL A 31 17.29 -4.83 -13.42
C VAL A 31 15.87 -5.37 -13.34
N LEU A 32 15.18 -5.07 -12.25
CA LEU A 32 13.76 -5.38 -12.07
C LEU A 32 12.93 -4.11 -12.24
N ILE A 33 12.00 -4.13 -13.19
CA ILE A 33 11.08 -3.01 -13.45
C ILE A 33 9.70 -3.39 -12.92
N PHE A 34 9.25 -2.67 -11.90
CA PHE A 34 7.89 -2.77 -11.40
C PHE A 34 7.09 -1.56 -11.88
N SER A 35 5.89 -1.79 -12.40
CA SER A 35 4.92 -0.71 -12.55
C SER A 35 4.59 -0.20 -11.15
N CYS A 36 5.13 0.96 -10.78
CA CYS A 36 4.63 1.68 -9.62
C CYS A 36 3.29 2.27 -10.06
N SER A 37 2.21 1.55 -9.79
CA SER A 37 1.00 2.22 -9.34
C SER A 37 1.49 3.17 -8.24
N SER A 38 1.27 4.46 -8.39
CA SER A 38 1.66 5.46 -7.39
C SER A 38 1.30 4.98 -5.96
N PRO A 39 1.86 5.56 -4.89
CA PRO A 39 1.23 5.43 -3.57
C PRO A 39 -0.27 5.83 -3.60
N SER A 40 -0.68 6.59 -4.62
CA SER A 40 -2.07 6.92 -4.99
C SER A 40 -2.76 5.89 -5.90
N ALA A 41 -2.18 4.75 -6.24
CA ALA A 41 -2.83 3.67 -7.01
C ALA A 41 -2.75 2.31 -6.29
N GLN A 42 -2.08 2.24 -5.14
CA GLN A 42 -2.55 1.48 -3.98
C GLN A 42 -3.45 2.35 -3.05
N GLY A 43 -3.80 3.57 -3.47
CA GLY A 43 -4.50 4.58 -2.67
C GLY A 43 -5.23 5.69 -3.44
N GLY A 44 -5.91 5.35 -4.54
CA GLY A 44 -6.70 6.28 -5.34
C GLY A 44 -7.46 5.43 -6.35
N ASN A 45 -8.70 5.06 -6.07
CA ASN A 45 -9.80 5.94 -5.68
C ASN A 45 -10.33 5.72 -4.27
N SER A 46 -9.47 5.57 -3.27
CA SER A 46 -9.91 5.71 -1.88
C SER A 46 -9.31 6.99 -1.34
N SER A 47 -10.13 8.03 -1.24
CA SER A 47 -9.83 9.15 -0.37
C SER A 47 -9.42 8.60 1.02
N GLU A 48 -8.62 9.30 1.83
CA GLU A 48 -8.32 8.82 3.20
C GLU A 48 -9.60 8.45 3.99
N LYS A 49 -10.72 9.07 3.61
CA LYS A 49 -12.08 8.80 4.05
C LYS A 49 -12.58 7.41 3.64
N ASP A 50 -12.29 6.92 2.44
CA ASP A 50 -12.65 5.57 2.00
C ASP A 50 -11.77 4.50 2.66
N ARG A 51 -10.50 4.82 2.92
CA ARG A 51 -9.58 3.89 3.62
C ARG A 51 -9.88 3.81 5.12
N TYR A 52 -10.34 4.91 5.72
CA TYR A 52 -10.68 4.99 7.14
C TYR A 52 -12.03 5.71 7.34
N PRO A 53 -13.17 5.05 7.06
CA PRO A 53 -14.50 5.68 7.05
C PRO A 53 -14.94 6.25 8.41
N LEU A 54 -14.36 5.75 9.50
CA LEU A 54 -14.67 6.19 10.86
C LEU A 54 -13.69 7.25 11.39
N ARG A 55 -12.66 7.64 10.62
CA ARG A 55 -11.66 8.62 11.08
C ARG A 55 -12.32 9.99 11.25
N GLY A 56 -12.21 10.55 12.46
CA GLY A 56 -12.80 11.84 12.82
C GLY A 56 -14.28 11.78 13.20
N THR A 57 -14.90 10.60 13.14
CA THR A 57 -16.27 10.39 13.61
C THR A 57 -16.25 10.04 15.10
N PRO A 58 -16.81 10.87 15.99
CA PRO A 58 -16.91 10.52 17.39
C PRO A 58 -17.91 9.37 17.58
N ILE A 59 -17.43 8.24 18.12
CA ILE A 59 -18.25 7.07 18.42
C ILE A 59 -18.55 7.05 19.91
N LYS A 60 -19.83 6.97 20.27
CA LYS A 60 -20.30 6.81 21.65
C LYS A 60 -20.82 5.39 21.84
N TYR A 61 -20.17 4.64 22.72
CA TYR A 61 -20.71 3.37 23.22
C TYR A 61 -21.74 3.68 24.30
N LEU A 62 -22.97 3.20 24.12
CA LEU A 62 -24.07 3.43 25.07
C LEU A 62 -23.95 2.50 26.27
N ASP A 63 -23.64 1.22 26.02
CA ASP A 63 -23.27 0.23 27.03
C ASP A 63 -22.09 -0.59 26.49
N PRO A 64 -20.83 -0.24 26.81
CA PRO A 64 -19.66 -0.88 26.23
C PRO A 64 -19.43 -2.31 26.74
N THR A 65 -20.16 -2.73 27.77
CA THR A 65 -20.00 -4.01 28.44
C THR A 65 -21.19 -4.95 28.24
N GLU A 66 -22.22 -4.52 27.53
CA GLU A 66 -23.36 -5.37 27.20
C GLU A 66 -22.90 -6.57 26.36
N PRO A 67 -23.37 -7.79 26.66
CA PRO A 67 -23.06 -8.97 25.86
C PRO A 67 -23.44 -8.77 24.39
N VAL A 68 -22.50 -9.07 23.49
CA VAL A 68 -22.78 -9.00 22.05
C VAL A 68 -23.52 -10.27 21.63
N ALA A 69 -24.77 -10.08 21.21
CA ALA A 69 -25.52 -11.06 20.43
C ALA A 69 -25.77 -12.41 21.14
N ASP A 70 -26.07 -12.39 22.44
CA ASP A 70 -26.41 -13.57 23.26
C ASP A 70 -27.50 -14.46 22.65
N GLY A 71 -28.41 -13.89 21.84
CA GLY A 71 -29.49 -14.61 21.16
C GLY A 71 -29.18 -15.09 19.73
N ASP A 72 -28.10 -14.60 19.10
CA ASP A 72 -27.78 -14.92 17.69
C ASP A 72 -26.85 -16.13 17.55
N TRP A 73 -26.20 -16.54 18.64
CA TRP A 73 -25.41 -17.77 18.70
C TRP A 73 -26.29 -18.97 19.00
N GLY A 74 -27.19 -19.32 18.06
CA GLY A 74 -27.94 -20.56 18.11
C GLY A 74 -26.98 -21.76 18.05
N VAL A 75 -26.77 -22.45 19.17
CA VAL A 75 -26.04 -23.73 19.19
C VAL A 75 -26.98 -24.79 18.61
N SER A 76 -26.75 -25.21 17.37
CA SER A 76 -27.41 -26.41 16.84
C SER A 76 -26.95 -27.63 17.63
N GLN A 77 -27.89 -28.34 18.25
CA GLN A 77 -27.69 -29.67 18.85
C GLN A 77 -27.82 -30.77 17.81
#